data_AF-A0A7J3D605-F1
#
_entry.id   AF-A0A7J3D605-F1
#
_cell.length_a   1.000
_cell.length_b   1.000
_cell.length_c   1.000
_cell.angle_alpha   90.00
_cell.angle_beta   90.00
_cell.angle_gamma   90.00
#
_symmetry.space_group_name_H-M   'P 1'
#
loop_
_entity.id
_entity.type
_entity.pdbx_description
1 polymer ?
#
loop_
_entity_poly.entity_id
_entity_poly.type
_entity_poly.pdbx_seq_one_letter_code
_entity_poly.pdbx_strand_id
1 'polypeptide(L)'
;MIVCSVCGGRIQKKSHDRKYMFRPPYFCSGECLLQFIYDHKPRNSLEGIHFLRGNLSVGSIWSKRHGISFRSLFEYNVANYLSDNSIAFEYEGYTFEVGKGSYTPDFYLPNHDLFIEVKGLWAFGAKNKLKKFTLLYPSIEIIILHWNMHGIFFDEETNLT
;
A
#
# COMPACT_ATOMS: atom_id res chain seq x y z
N MET A 1 9.06 9.33 -18.01
CA MET A 1 9.08 10.30 -16.88
C MET A 1 7.81 10.03 -16.10
N ILE A 2 7.88 9.91 -14.78
CA ILE A 2 6.70 9.62 -13.96
C ILE A 2 6.24 10.94 -13.33
N VAL A 3 4.94 11.17 -13.29
CA VAL A 3 4.35 12.41 -12.78
C VAL A 3 3.60 12.07 -11.50
N CYS A 4 3.80 12.89 -10.46
CA CYS A 4 3.05 12.79 -9.22
C CYS A 4 1.57 13.03 -9.50
N SER A 5 0.71 12.15 -8.98
CA SER A 5 -0.74 12.21 -9.15
C SER A 5 -1.42 13.31 -8.35
N VAL A 6 -0.68 13.99 -7.46
CA VAL A 6 -1.21 15.09 -6.64
C VAL A 6 -0.66 16.44 -7.10
N CYS A 7 0.65 16.66 -6.98
CA CYS A 7 1.24 17.98 -7.26
C CYS A 7 1.69 18.19 -8.72
N GLY A 8 1.61 17.16 -9.59
CA GLY A 8 2.15 17.22 -10.95
C GLY A 8 3.69 17.23 -11.04
N GLY A 9 4.39 17.12 -9.90
CA GLY A 9 5.84 17.09 -9.82
C GLY A 9 6.45 15.92 -10.60
N ARG A 10 7.64 16.14 -11.17
CA ARG A 10 8.37 15.12 -11.94
C ARG A 10 9.15 14.20 -11.03
N ILE A 11 8.86 12.90 -11.10
CA ILE A 11 9.59 11.87 -10.37
C ILE A 11 10.65 11.29 -11.30
N GLN A 12 11.92 11.61 -11.01
CA GLN A 12 13.05 10.98 -11.68
C GLN A 12 13.28 9.57 -11.11
N LYS A 13 13.28 8.56 -11.97
CA LYS A 13 13.60 7.18 -11.60
C LYS A 13 14.62 6.61 -12.59
N LYS A 14 15.56 5.81 -12.07
CA LYS A 14 16.50 5.05 -12.89
C LYS A 14 15.73 4.08 -13.78
N SER A 15 16.26 3.75 -14.96
CA SER A 15 15.59 2.90 -15.95
C SER A 15 15.19 1.53 -15.38
N HIS A 16 16.04 0.93 -14.55
CA HIS A 16 15.78 -0.36 -13.90
C HIS A 16 14.62 -0.32 -12.89
N ASP A 17 14.30 0.84 -12.33
CA ASP A 17 13.23 1.01 -11.34
C ASP A 17 11.84 1.10 -11.96
N ARG A 18 11.78 1.49 -13.24
CA ARG A 18 10.50 1.67 -13.95
C ARG A 18 9.69 0.39 -14.07
N LYS A 19 10.34 -0.78 -14.06
CA LYS A 19 9.65 -2.08 -14.13
C LYS A 19 8.83 -2.42 -12.89
N TYR A 20 9.10 -1.73 -11.77
CA TYR A 20 8.34 -1.90 -10.54
C TYR A 20 7.10 -1.01 -10.52
N MET A 21 7.16 0.17 -11.15
CA MET A 21 6.06 1.12 -11.31
C MET A 21 4.97 0.51 -12.18
N PHE A 22 3.96 -0.07 -11.54
CA PHE A 22 2.99 -0.93 -12.22
C PHE A 22 1.79 -0.14 -12.77
N ARG A 23 1.24 0.77 -11.97
CA ARG A 23 0.13 1.65 -12.34
C ARG A 23 0.06 2.87 -11.42
N PRO A 24 -0.48 4.01 -11.89
CA PRO A 24 -0.80 5.15 -11.03
C PRO A 24 -1.91 4.79 -10.00
N PRO A 25 -2.09 5.60 -8.94
CA PRO A 25 -1.40 6.87 -8.68
C PRO A 25 0.06 6.72 -8.25
N TYR A 26 0.86 7.77 -8.47
CA TYR A 26 2.26 7.85 -8.04
C TYR A 26 2.47 9.09 -7.18
N PHE A 27 3.32 8.99 -6.16
CA PHE A 27 3.55 10.10 -5.23
C PHE A 27 5.03 10.46 -5.17
N CYS A 28 5.33 11.76 -5.17
CA CYS A 28 6.70 12.26 -5.09
C CYS A 28 7.17 12.52 -3.66
N SER A 29 6.25 12.57 -2.69
CA SER A 29 6.53 12.78 -1.28
C SER A 29 5.45 12.14 -0.39
N GLY A 30 5.69 12.09 0.93
CA GLY A 30 4.73 11.54 1.90
C GLY A 30 3.53 12.47 2.02
N GLU A 31 3.76 13.77 1.96
CA GLU A 31 2.71 14.81 1.95
C GLU A 31 1.78 14.64 0.76
N CYS A 32 2.32 14.31 -0.43
CA CYS A 32 1.47 14.00 -1.58
C CYS A 32 0.65 12.72 -1.37
N LEU A 33 1.17 11.71 -0.68
CA LEU A 33 0.39 10.53 -0.31
C LEU A 33 -0.72 10.91 0.69
N LEU A 34 -0.40 11.66 1.75
CA LEU A 34 -1.37 12.11 2.75
C LEU A 34 -2.48 12.94 2.11
N GLN A 35 -2.13 13.91 1.27
CA GLN A 35 -3.09 14.74 0.55
C GLN A 35 -4.03 13.86 -0.29
N PHE A 36 -3.50 12.88 -1.02
CA PHE A 36 -4.32 11.93 -1.77
C PHE A 36 -5.28 11.16 -0.87
N ILE A 37 -4.80 10.63 0.27
CA ILE A 37 -5.64 9.88 1.21
C ILE A 37 -6.75 10.78 1.78
N TYR A 38 -6.43 12.00 2.21
CA TYR A 38 -7.40 12.94 2.78
C TYR A 38 -8.45 13.42 1.77
N ASP A 39 -8.06 13.60 0.51
CA ASP A 39 -8.99 13.98 -0.56
C ASP A 39 -9.84 12.81 -1.06
N HIS A 40 -9.41 11.57 -0.79
CA HIS A 40 -10.08 10.37 -1.24
C HIS A 40 -11.39 10.15 -0.46
N LYS A 41 -12.51 10.20 -1.19
CA LYS A 41 -13.86 10.03 -0.64
C LYS A 41 -14.25 8.56 -0.60
N PRO A 42 -14.68 8.02 0.55
CA PRO A 42 -15.16 6.64 0.65
C PRO A 42 -16.32 6.34 -0.29
N ARG A 43 -16.38 5.11 -0.82
CA ARG A 43 -17.40 4.69 -1.80
C ARG A 43 -18.17 3.43 -1.40
N ASN A 44 -18.02 2.96 -0.17
CA ASN A 44 -18.57 1.68 0.31
C ASN A 44 -18.17 0.51 -0.62
N SER A 45 -16.91 0.48 -1.01
CA SER A 45 -16.36 -0.42 -2.03
C SER A 45 -16.56 -1.90 -1.74
N LEU A 46 -16.72 -2.24 -0.45
CA LEU A 46 -16.93 -3.59 0.07
C LEU A 46 -18.40 -4.01 0.15
N GLU A 47 -19.36 -3.14 -0.18
CA GLU A 47 -20.78 -3.48 -0.15
C GLU A 47 -21.10 -4.63 -1.11
N GLY A 48 -21.72 -5.68 -0.56
CA GLY A 48 -22.08 -6.89 -1.33
C GLY A 48 -20.89 -7.77 -1.75
N ILE A 49 -19.66 -7.44 -1.34
CA ILE A 49 -18.47 -8.25 -1.65
C ILE A 49 -18.22 -9.27 -0.54
N HIS A 50 -18.12 -10.54 -0.92
CA HIS A 50 -17.64 -11.57 -0.02
C HIS A 50 -16.11 -11.53 0.07
N PHE A 51 -15.59 -11.47 1.30
CA PHE A 51 -14.18 -11.59 1.62
C PHE A 51 -14.00 -12.41 2.90
N LEU A 52 -12.83 -13.02 3.03
CA LEU A 52 -12.41 -13.64 4.28
C LEU A 52 -11.64 -12.61 5.10
N ARG A 53 -11.88 -12.57 6.41
CA ARG A 53 -10.99 -11.82 7.30
C ARG A 53 -9.61 -12.47 7.24
N GLY A 54 -8.59 -11.66 6.96
CA GLY A 54 -7.25 -12.21 6.81
C GLY A 54 -6.74 -12.73 8.15
N ASN A 55 -6.09 -13.89 8.09
CA ASN A 55 -5.33 -14.39 9.23
C ASN A 55 -3.98 -13.72 9.19
N LEU A 56 -3.65 -12.95 10.24
CA LEU A 56 -2.32 -12.39 10.41
C LEU A 56 -1.30 -13.51 10.28
N SER A 57 -0.53 -13.47 9.20
CA SER A 57 0.58 -14.39 9.02
C SER A 57 1.72 -13.98 9.94
N VAL A 58 2.59 -14.92 10.31
CA VAL A 58 3.76 -14.59 11.14
C VAL A 58 4.75 -13.78 10.28
N GLY A 59 4.67 -12.46 10.39
CA GLY A 59 5.69 -11.55 9.87
C GLY A 59 7.00 -11.68 10.66
N SER A 60 8.11 -11.28 10.04
CA SER A 60 9.44 -11.31 10.67
C SER A 60 9.79 -10.04 11.45
N ILE A 61 9.02 -8.96 11.27
CA ILE A 61 9.29 -7.65 11.88
C ILE A 61 8.24 -7.37 12.97
N TRP A 62 8.57 -7.64 14.22
CA TRP A 62 7.69 -7.35 15.37
C TRP A 62 7.58 -5.85 15.63
N SER A 63 6.35 -5.34 15.73
CA SER A 63 6.06 -3.99 16.21
C SER A 63 5.45 -4.02 17.60
N LYS A 64 6.19 -3.51 18.59
CA LYS A 64 5.64 -3.29 19.93
C LYS A 64 4.49 -2.27 19.92
N ARG A 65 4.57 -1.25 19.05
CA ARG A 65 3.55 -0.19 18.93
C ARG A 65 2.21 -0.74 18.47
N HIS A 66 2.23 -1.61 17.47
CA HIS A 66 1.02 -2.13 16.83
C HIS A 66 0.58 -3.49 17.40
N GLY A 67 1.44 -4.15 18.19
CA GLY A 67 1.15 -5.47 18.75
C GLY A 67 1.08 -6.60 17.71
N ILE A 68 1.66 -6.39 16.52
CA ILE A 68 1.61 -7.30 15.38
C ILE A 68 2.98 -7.39 14.70
N SER A 69 3.18 -8.44 13.89
CA SER A 69 4.36 -8.59 13.04
C SER A 69 4.06 -8.25 11.58
N PHE A 70 4.93 -7.45 10.96
CA PHE A 70 4.89 -7.12 9.54
C PHE A 70 5.80 -8.06 8.74
N ARG A 71 5.48 -8.32 7.46
CA ARG A 71 6.28 -9.21 6.61
C ARG A 71 7.55 -8.54 6.09
N SER A 72 7.58 -7.21 6.08
CA SER A 72 8.75 -6.45 5.67
C SER A 72 8.95 -5.17 6.48
N LEU A 73 10.20 -4.68 6.47
CA LEU A 73 10.52 -3.38 7.04
C LEU A 73 9.72 -2.26 6.35
N PHE A 74 9.37 -2.42 5.07
CA PHE A 74 8.58 -1.40 4.35
C PHE A 74 7.18 -1.28 4.91
N GLU A 75 6.51 -2.41 5.12
CA GLU A 75 5.16 -2.45 5.67
C GLU A 75 5.16 -1.87 7.09
N TYR A 76 6.13 -2.27 7.92
CA TYR A 76 6.30 -1.70 9.26
C TYR A 76 6.42 -0.17 9.22
N ASN A 77 7.20 0.33 8.27
CA ASN A 77 7.43 1.76 8.07
C ASN A 77 6.19 2.51 7.59
N VAL A 78 5.45 1.93 6.62
CA VAL A 78 4.17 2.47 6.17
C VAL A 78 3.16 2.50 7.33
N ALA A 79 3.10 1.44 8.14
CA ALA A 79 2.22 1.38 9.30
C ALA A 79 2.52 2.49 10.34
N ASN A 80 3.81 2.74 10.61
CA ASN A 80 4.22 3.86 11.46
C ASN A 80 3.84 5.20 10.85
N TYR A 81 4.13 5.42 9.57
CA TYR A 81 3.79 6.67 8.88
C TYR A 81 2.29 6.97 8.92
N LEU A 82 1.44 5.97 8.65
CA LEU A 82 -0.01 6.10 8.76
C LEU A 82 -0.42 6.47 10.19
N SER A 83 0.14 5.79 11.20
CA SER A 83 -0.18 6.04 12.61
C SER A 83 0.27 7.40 13.10
N ASP A 84 1.46 7.85 12.69
CA ASP A 84 2.01 9.16 13.04
C ASP A 84 1.16 10.30 12.47
N ASN A 85 0.47 10.04 11.36
CA ASN A 85 -0.47 10.95 10.73
C ASN A 85 -1.93 10.67 11.12
N SER A 86 -2.18 9.90 12.18
CA SER A 86 -3.53 9.57 12.68
C SER A 86 -4.47 8.90 11.65
N ILE A 87 -3.91 8.17 10.70
CA ILE A 87 -4.66 7.40 9.72
C ILE A 87 -4.85 5.97 10.26
N ALA A 88 -6.10 5.63 10.57
CA ALA A 88 -6.46 4.27 10.98
C ALA A 88 -6.24 3.28 9.83
N PHE A 89 -5.72 2.09 10.15
CA PHE A 89 -5.53 1.01 9.19
C PHE A 89 -5.83 -0.37 9.77
N GLU A 90 -6.19 -1.31 8.90
CA GLU A 90 -6.21 -2.74 9.16
C GLU A 90 -5.10 -3.40 8.32
N TYR A 91 -4.18 -4.11 8.96
CA TYR A 91 -3.08 -4.80 8.28
C TYR A 91 -3.45 -6.25 7.96
N GLU A 92 -3.28 -6.64 6.69
CA GLU A 92 -3.72 -7.94 6.13
C GLU A 92 -5.17 -8.32 6.50
N GLY A 93 -6.06 -7.34 6.74
CA GLY A 93 -7.39 -7.59 7.33
C GLY A 93 -8.39 -8.26 6.39
N TYR A 94 -8.15 -8.24 5.08
CA TYR A 94 -9.10 -8.65 4.05
C TYR A 94 -8.45 -9.56 3.01
N THR A 95 -9.08 -10.70 2.74
CA THR A 95 -8.62 -11.69 1.77
C THR A 95 -9.72 -11.98 0.75
N PHE A 96 -9.38 -11.87 -0.52
CA PHE A 96 -10.30 -11.99 -1.65
C PHE A 96 -9.95 -13.19 -2.53
N GLU A 97 -10.95 -13.82 -3.11
CA GLU A 97 -10.76 -14.94 -4.04
C GLU A 97 -10.39 -14.44 -5.44
N VAL A 98 -9.33 -14.98 -6.04
CA VAL A 98 -8.83 -14.58 -7.36
C VAL A 98 -8.63 -15.79 -8.29
N GLY A 99 -9.67 -16.62 -8.38
CA GLY A 99 -9.67 -17.88 -9.12
C GLY A 99 -9.06 -19.02 -8.29
N LYS A 100 -7.98 -19.65 -8.76
CA LYS A 100 -7.30 -20.77 -8.06
C LYS A 100 -6.47 -20.35 -6.83
N GLY A 101 -6.79 -19.22 -6.20
CA GLY A 101 -6.05 -18.73 -5.04
C GLY A 101 -6.64 -17.44 -4.51
N SER A 102 -6.01 -16.90 -3.47
CA SER A 102 -6.45 -15.66 -2.83
C SER A 102 -5.45 -14.52 -3.01
N TYR A 103 -5.95 -13.31 -2.76
CA TYR A 103 -5.21 -12.07 -2.70
C TYR A 103 -5.57 -11.31 -1.42
N THR A 104 -4.55 -10.92 -0.66
CA THR A 104 -4.67 -10.21 0.61
C THR A 104 -3.88 -8.91 0.44
N PRO A 105 -4.54 -7.75 0.29
CA PRO A 105 -3.85 -6.48 0.30
C PRO A 105 -3.14 -6.24 1.64
N ASP A 106 -2.03 -5.52 1.61
CA ASP A 106 -1.22 -5.28 2.81
C ASP A 106 -1.97 -4.40 3.84
N PHE A 107 -2.66 -3.33 3.41
CA PHE A 107 -3.43 -2.45 4.30
C PHE A 107 -4.80 -2.09 3.75
N TYR A 108 -5.75 -1.87 4.65
CA TYR A 108 -7.03 -1.21 4.40
C TYR A 108 -7.17 0.02 5.29
N LEU A 109 -7.61 1.15 4.73
CA LEU A 109 -7.87 2.40 5.46
C LEU A 109 -9.39 2.58 5.60
N PRO A 110 -10.02 2.15 6.72
CA PRO A 110 -11.48 2.08 6.83
C PRO A 110 -12.18 3.44 6.68
N ASN A 111 -11.58 4.52 7.20
CA ASN A 111 -12.15 5.87 7.10
C ASN A 111 -12.10 6.46 5.69
N HIS A 112 -11.29 5.86 4.81
CA HIS A 112 -11.10 6.31 3.43
C HIS A 112 -11.64 5.29 2.43
N ASP A 113 -11.98 4.06 2.85
CA ASP A 113 -12.38 2.96 1.97
C ASP A 113 -11.34 2.71 0.85
N LEU A 114 -10.07 2.72 1.26
CA LEU A 114 -8.93 2.65 0.36
C LEU A 114 -7.99 1.51 0.77
N PHE A 115 -7.62 0.67 -0.18
CA PHE A 115 -6.59 -0.34 0.02
C PHE A 115 -5.21 0.17 -0.41
N ILE A 116 -4.19 -0.31 0.29
CA ILE A 116 -2.78 -0.05 -0.05
C ILE A 116 -2.04 -1.37 -0.18
N GLU A 117 -1.40 -1.54 -1.32
CA GLU A 117 -0.42 -2.60 -1.55
C GLU A 117 0.99 -2.01 -1.46
N VAL A 118 1.82 -2.60 -0.61
CA VAL A 118 3.22 -2.23 -0.43
C VAL A 118 4.09 -3.19 -1.24
N LYS A 119 4.93 -2.67 -2.16
CA LYS A 119 5.73 -3.51 -3.06
C LYS A 119 7.15 -3.06 -3.27
N GLY A 120 8.09 -3.92 -2.85
CA GLY A 120 9.47 -3.91 -3.33
C GLY A 120 9.62 -4.64 -4.65
N LEU A 121 10.20 -5.84 -4.61
CA LEU A 121 10.39 -6.67 -5.79
C LEU A 121 9.11 -7.45 -6.13
N TRP A 122 8.72 -7.42 -7.40
CA TRP A 122 7.64 -8.27 -7.90
C TRP A 122 8.12 -9.71 -8.05
N ALA A 123 7.77 -10.58 -7.10
CA ALA A 123 7.94 -12.02 -7.24
C ALA A 123 7.11 -12.57 -8.43
N PHE A 124 7.51 -13.73 -8.94
CA PHE A 124 6.81 -14.38 -10.05
C PHE A 124 5.32 -14.60 -9.70
N GLY A 125 4.42 -14.17 -10.60
CA GLY A 125 2.97 -14.33 -10.42
C GLY A 125 2.27 -13.27 -9.55
N ALA A 126 2.99 -12.48 -8.74
CA ALA A 126 2.38 -11.45 -7.88
C ALA A 126 1.61 -10.38 -8.70
N LYS A 127 2.20 -9.91 -9.81
CA LYS A 127 1.51 -9.00 -10.75
C LYS A 127 0.22 -9.57 -11.30
N ASN A 128 0.18 -10.89 -11.57
CA ASN A 128 -1.00 -11.54 -12.13
C ASN A 128 -2.11 -11.68 -11.10
N LYS A 129 -1.79 -11.93 -9.82
CA LYS A 129 -2.78 -11.93 -8.74
C LYS A 129 -3.41 -10.56 -8.55
N LEU A 130 -2.60 -9.50 -8.48
CA LEU A 130 -3.11 -8.13 -8.39
C LEU A 130 -4.00 -7.79 -9.59
N LYS A 131 -3.58 -8.11 -10.83
CA LYS A 131 -4.40 -7.90 -12.03
C LYS A 131 -5.76 -8.59 -11.91
N LYS A 132 -5.78 -9.86 -11.51
CA LYS A 132 -7.03 -10.62 -11.32
C LYS A 132 -7.91 -9.99 -10.25
N PHE A 133 -7.33 -9.61 -9.12
CA PHE A 133 -8.05 -8.89 -8.06
C PHE A 133 -8.73 -7.63 -8.60
N THR A 134 -7.99 -6.78 -9.31
CA THR A 134 -8.54 -5.53 -9.85
C THR A 134 -9.59 -5.71 -10.94
N LEU A 135 -9.58 -6.87 -11.63
CA LEU A 135 -10.60 -7.22 -12.62
C LEU A 135 -11.86 -7.79 -11.97
N LEU A 136 -11.71 -8.59 -10.91
CA LEU A 136 -12.82 -9.23 -10.21
C LEU A 136 -13.53 -8.29 -9.24
N TYR A 137 -12.81 -7.31 -8.68
CA TYR A 137 -13.33 -6.37 -7.69
C TYR A 137 -13.12 -4.92 -8.13
N PRO A 138 -13.75 -4.48 -9.23
CA PRO A 138 -13.51 -3.15 -9.81
C PRO A 138 -14.02 -1.99 -8.95
N SER A 139 -14.91 -2.23 -7.99
CA SER A 139 -15.34 -1.23 -7.00
C SER A 139 -14.26 -0.91 -5.97
N ILE A 140 -13.33 -1.83 -5.74
CA ILE A 140 -12.27 -1.67 -4.73
C ILE A 140 -11.13 -0.85 -5.31
N GLU A 141 -10.89 0.31 -4.68
CA GLU A 141 -9.72 1.10 -4.98
C GLU A 141 -8.51 0.62 -4.19
N ILE A 142 -7.40 0.44 -4.91
CA ILE A 142 -6.14 -0.04 -4.33
C ILE A 142 -4.95 0.67 -4.99
N ILE A 143 -4.20 1.41 -4.19
CA ILE A 143 -2.97 2.08 -4.62
C ILE A 143 -1.75 1.22 -4.31
N ILE A 144 -0.66 1.44 -5.05
CA ILE A 144 0.57 0.68 -4.87
C ILE A 144 1.67 1.62 -4.40
N LEU A 145 2.17 1.40 -3.19
CA LEU A 145 3.34 2.09 -2.68
C LEU A 145 4.57 1.25 -3.02
N HIS A 146 5.44 1.81 -3.85
CA HIS A 146 6.64 1.13 -4.28
C HIS A 146 7.79 1.37 -3.30
N TRP A 147 8.64 0.36 -3.05
CA TRP A 147 9.81 0.48 -2.14
C TRP A 147 10.73 1.63 -2.53
N ASN A 148 10.77 1.99 -3.81
CA ASN A 148 11.57 3.12 -4.26
C ASN A 148 10.99 4.49 -3.83
N MET A 149 9.87 4.50 -3.10
CA MET A 149 9.37 5.61 -2.30
C MET A 149 9.84 5.54 -0.84
N HIS A 150 10.74 4.62 -0.49
CA HIS A 150 11.31 4.53 0.85
C HIS A 150 12.02 5.85 1.19
N GLY A 151 12.87 6.40 0.32
CA GLY A 151 13.47 7.72 0.52
C GLY A 151 12.51 8.93 0.52
N ILE A 152 11.19 8.70 0.47
CA ILE A 152 10.14 9.70 0.68
C ILE A 152 9.59 9.65 2.12
N PHE A 153 9.66 8.48 2.77
CA PHE A 153 9.31 8.29 4.19
C PHE A 153 10.53 8.30 5.10
N PHE A 154 11.72 8.17 4.52
CA PHE A 154 13.03 8.11 5.18
C PHE A 154 13.91 9.24 4.64
N ASP A 155 13.64 10.47 5.06
CA ASP A 155 14.71 11.45 5.16
C ASP A 155 15.51 11.09 6.43
N GLU A 156 16.68 10.49 6.24
CA GLU A 156 17.65 10.18 7.30
C GLU A 156 18.30 11.47 7.85
N GLU A 157 17.51 12.33 8.50
CA GLU A 157 18.01 13.42 9.35
C GLU A 157 17.35 13.46 10.75
N THR A 158 16.87 12.32 11.24
CA THR A 158 16.52 12.18 12.66
C THR A 158 17.47 11.22 13.37
N ASN A 159 18.62 11.79 13.77
CA ASN A 159 19.36 11.54 15.01
C ASN A 159 19.13 10.18 15.69
N LEU A 160 19.99 9.21 15.36
CA LEU A 160 20.48 8.29 16.38
C LEU A 160 21.62 9.00 17.14
N THR A 161 21.22 9.77 18.16
CA THR A 161 22.06 10.09 19.33
C THR A 161 21.49 9.36 20.53
#